data_AF-A0A9X7U6I1-F1
#
_entry.id   AF-A0A9X7U6I1-F1
#
_cell.length_a   1.000
_cell.length_b   1.000
_cell.length_c   1.000
_cell.angle_alpha   90.00
_cell.angle_beta   90.00
_cell.angle_gamma   90.00
#
_symmetry.space_group_name_H-M   'P 1'
#
loop_
_entity.id
_entity.type
_entity.pdbx_description
1 polymer ?
#
loop_
_entity_poly.entity_id
_entity_poly.type
_entity_poly.pdbx_seq_one_letter_code
_entity_poly.pdbx_strand_id
1 'polypeptide(L)'
;MRRFPVCACSTAHLPLAERDTIDGLIRNARRSGGRLIVDHPLLSIEPHQYGFWIHLGLLDDWPERPDDLSPEIWALLTHARTTGANWISFDRDEPPCDRFPVFPATTEIAATQSGDLAEPVATARPVAGTTVRCASCGSADVMRDAWACWDDHTQDWVLGSVFDAAFCEACENDTTLVVEILETTEIAA
;
A
#
# COMPACT_ATOMS: atom_id res chain seq x y z
N MET A 1 3.44 24.72 16.90
CA MET A 1 3.25 23.44 16.18
C MET A 1 2.92 23.78 14.73
N ARG A 2 3.80 23.45 13.76
CA ARG A 2 3.46 23.58 12.34
C ARG A 2 2.70 22.33 11.93
N ARG A 3 1.54 22.49 11.27
CA ARG A 3 0.88 21.37 10.57
C ARG A 3 1.81 20.93 9.44
N PHE A 4 1.95 19.63 9.22
CA PHE A 4 2.69 19.03 8.11
C PHE A 4 1.69 18.67 7.01
N PRO A 5 1.37 19.57 6.07
CA PRO A 5 0.51 19.24 4.96
C PRO A 5 1.26 18.34 3.97
N VAL A 6 0.73 17.14 3.77
CA VAL A 6 1.22 16.13 2.83
C VAL A 6 0.13 15.88 1.79
N CYS A 7 0.52 15.75 0.52
CA CYS A 7 -0.35 15.28 -0.56
C CYS A 7 0.05 13.84 -0.91
N ALA A 8 -0.88 12.89 -0.88
CA ALA A 8 -0.65 11.54 -1.36
C ALA A 8 -0.87 11.50 -2.89
N CYS A 9 -0.04 10.75 -3.59
CA CYS A 9 -0.08 10.62 -5.03
C CYS A 9 0.34 9.20 -5.44
N SER A 10 -0.40 8.61 -6.37
CA SER A 10 -0.01 7.32 -6.94
C SER A 10 1.29 7.43 -7.73
N THR A 11 2.20 6.47 -7.53
CA THR A 11 3.38 6.30 -8.41
C THR A 11 3.00 6.09 -9.88
N ALA A 12 1.77 5.66 -10.18
CA ALA A 12 1.28 5.51 -11.54
C ALA A 12 1.22 6.82 -12.34
N HIS A 13 1.25 7.98 -11.67
CA HIS A 13 1.31 9.30 -12.31
C HIS A 13 2.70 9.71 -12.77
N LEU A 14 3.72 8.90 -12.48
CA LEU A 14 5.09 9.14 -12.91
C LEU A 14 5.41 8.37 -14.19
N PRO A 15 6.09 9.01 -15.17
CA PRO A 15 6.67 8.29 -16.30
C PRO A 15 7.51 7.09 -15.84
N LEU A 16 7.50 6.00 -16.60
CA LEU A 16 8.23 4.78 -16.21
C LEU A 16 9.73 5.03 -16.05
N ALA A 17 10.34 5.77 -16.99
CA ALA A 17 11.75 6.13 -16.93
C ALA A 17 12.12 6.94 -15.68
N GLU A 18 11.21 7.80 -15.21
CA GLU A 18 11.40 8.60 -14.00
C GLU A 18 11.29 7.73 -12.75
N ARG A 19 10.30 6.84 -12.68
CA ARG A 19 10.19 5.85 -11.61
C ARG A 19 11.43 4.99 -11.51
N ASP A 20 11.89 4.44 -12.62
CA ASP A 20 13.07 3.59 -12.68
C ASP A 20 14.34 4.34 -12.24
N THR A 21 14.44 5.62 -12.61
CA THR A 21 15.55 6.49 -12.19
C THR A 21 15.55 6.70 -10.68
N ILE A 22 14.41 7.08 -10.10
CA ILE A 22 14.28 7.33 -8.66
C ILE A 22 14.46 6.03 -7.86
N ASP A 23 13.85 4.93 -8.29
CA ASP A 23 14.02 3.62 -7.68
C ASP A 23 15.48 3.14 -7.74
N GLY A 24 16.17 3.42 -8.85
CA GLY A 24 17.60 3.18 -9.00
C GLY A 24 18.43 3.99 -8.01
N LEU A 25 18.12 5.28 -7.82
CA LEU A 25 18.81 6.13 -6.84
C LEU A 25 18.56 5.66 -5.40
N ILE A 26 17.32 5.28 -5.05
CA ILE A 26 16.96 4.76 -3.73
C ILE A 26 17.68 3.44 -3.46
N ARG A 27 17.73 2.54 -4.44
CA ARG A 27 18.40 1.23 -4.31
C ARG A 27 19.90 1.37 -4.09
N ASN A 28 20.51 2.36 -4.74
CA ASN A 28 21.95 2.63 -4.66
C ASN A 28 22.30 3.64 -3.54
N ALA A 29 21.31 4.14 -2.80
CA ALA A 29 21.51 5.16 -1.78
C ALA A 29 22.40 4.65 -0.64
N ARG A 30 23.34 5.48 -0.20
CA ARG A 30 24.19 5.17 0.95
C ARG A 30 23.38 5.26 2.24
N ARG A 31 23.67 4.36 3.18
CA ARG A 31 23.18 4.48 4.56
C ARG A 31 24.20 5.23 5.41
N SER A 32 23.75 6.29 6.09
CA SER A 32 24.55 7.03 7.06
C SER A 32 23.69 7.32 8.29
N GLY A 33 24.16 6.93 9.48
CA GLY A 33 23.42 7.16 10.73
C GLY A 33 22.02 6.53 10.77
N GLY A 34 21.81 5.42 10.06
CA GLY A 34 20.50 4.74 9.97
C GLY A 34 19.53 5.33 8.94
N ARG A 35 19.88 6.46 8.29
CA ARG A 35 19.07 7.09 7.25
C ARG A 35 19.62 6.78 5.85
N LEU A 36 18.73 6.54 4.90
CA LEU A 36 19.08 6.48 3.47
C LEU A 36 19.28 7.90 2.94
N ILE A 37 20.44 8.14 2.34
CA ILE A 37 20.75 9.40 1.66
C ILE A 37 20.64 9.15 0.17
N VAL A 38 19.54 9.63 -0.42
CA VAL A 38 19.30 9.59 -1.86
C VAL A 38 19.96 10.82 -2.47
N ASP A 39 21.07 10.62 -3.21
CA ASP A 39 21.75 11.70 -3.92
C ASP A 39 20.97 12.00 -5.22
N HIS A 40 20.04 12.96 -5.16
CA HIS A 40 19.35 13.51 -6.32
C HIS A 40 19.74 14.99 -6.50
N PRO A 41 20.10 15.45 -7.71
CA PRO A 41 20.66 16.79 -7.93
C PRO A 41 19.66 17.92 -7.63
N LEU A 42 18.37 17.64 -7.84
CA LEU A 42 17.30 18.63 -7.73
C LEU A 42 16.32 18.38 -6.57
N LEU A 43 16.20 17.15 -6.07
CA LEU A 43 15.05 16.74 -5.25
C LEU A 43 15.56 16.22 -3.91
N SER A 44 14.85 16.55 -2.84
CA SER A 44 15.08 15.93 -1.54
C SER A 44 14.13 14.76 -1.38
N ILE A 45 14.66 13.55 -1.54
CA ILE A 45 13.89 12.30 -1.56
C ILE A 45 14.05 11.53 -0.26
N GLU A 46 12.95 11.10 0.34
CA GLU A 46 12.93 10.21 1.51
C GLU A 46 12.17 8.91 1.18
N PRO A 47 12.85 7.75 1.08
CA PRO A 47 12.18 6.50 0.75
C PRO A 47 11.37 5.96 1.93
N HIS A 48 10.24 5.32 1.65
CA HIS A 48 9.45 4.52 2.59
C HIS A 48 9.12 3.15 1.99
N GLN A 49 8.44 2.29 2.75
CA GLN A 49 8.22 0.88 2.36
C GLN A 49 7.46 0.70 1.04
N TYR A 50 6.60 1.66 0.68
CA TYR A 50 5.69 1.59 -0.47
C TYR A 50 5.98 2.63 -1.55
N GLY A 51 7.08 3.38 -1.42
CA GLY A 51 7.44 4.44 -2.35
C GLY A 51 8.42 5.45 -1.77
N PHE A 52 8.18 6.73 -2.02
CA PHE A 52 9.07 7.81 -1.57
C PHE A 52 8.36 9.15 -1.43
N TRP A 53 8.91 9.99 -0.57
CA TRP A 53 8.49 11.37 -0.37
C TRP A 53 9.42 12.32 -1.09
N ILE A 54 8.86 13.43 -1.57
CA ILE A 54 9.62 14.56 -2.10
C ILE A 54 9.27 15.82 -1.31
N HIS A 55 10.30 16.47 -0.75
CA HIS A 55 10.14 17.75 -0.09
C HIS A 55 9.99 18.88 -1.12
N LEU A 56 8.98 19.73 -0.94
CA LEU A 56 8.66 20.80 -1.89
C LEU A 56 9.36 22.13 -1.59
N GLY A 57 10.18 22.20 -0.54
CA GLY A 57 10.84 23.46 -0.14
C GLY A 57 11.83 24.00 -1.16
N LEU A 58 12.40 23.16 -2.03
CA LEU A 58 13.29 23.59 -3.12
C LEU A 58 12.52 24.20 -4.30
N LEU A 59 11.21 23.94 -4.39
CA LEU A 59 10.38 24.39 -5.50
C LEU A 59 10.19 25.91 -5.51
N ASP A 60 10.19 26.54 -4.32
CA ASP A 60 10.02 27.99 -4.18
C ASP A 60 11.24 28.78 -4.72
N ASP A 61 12.41 28.13 -4.80
CA ASP A 61 13.65 28.74 -5.31
C ASP A 61 13.71 28.74 -6.85
N TRP A 62 12.75 28.09 -7.52
CA TRP A 62 12.72 27.95 -8.97
C TRP A 62 11.53 28.68 -9.58
N PRO A 63 11.76 29.77 -10.34
CA PRO A 63 10.67 30.48 -11.02
C PRO A 63 10.09 29.67 -12.19
N GLU A 64 10.88 28.78 -12.78
CA GLU A 64 10.52 27.93 -13.92
C GLU A 64 11.02 26.49 -13.69
N ARG A 65 10.46 25.54 -14.44
CA ARG A 65 10.84 24.11 -14.36
C ARG A 65 12.32 23.92 -14.75
N PRO A 66 13.15 23.25 -13.93
CA PRO A 66 14.49 22.82 -14.35
C PRO A 66 14.46 21.86 -15.55
N ASP A 67 15.44 21.97 -16.46
CA ASP A 67 15.48 21.14 -17.67
C ASP A 67 15.61 19.63 -17.38
N ASP A 68 16.36 19.29 -16.32
CA ASP A 68 16.61 17.90 -15.90
C ASP A 68 15.43 17.26 -15.14
N LEU A 69 14.31 17.97 -14.98
CA LEU A 69 13.11 17.46 -14.32
C LEU A 69 11.99 17.25 -15.35
N SER A 70 11.42 16.05 -15.44
CA SER A 70 10.28 15.81 -16.35
C SER A 70 9.12 16.78 -16.12
N PRO A 71 8.40 17.16 -17.20
CA PRO A 71 7.24 18.03 -17.09
C PRO A 71 6.12 17.40 -16.26
N GLU A 72 6.01 16.07 -16.24
CA GLU A 72 5.03 15.33 -15.45
C GLU A 72 5.31 15.43 -13.95
N ILE A 73 6.55 15.19 -13.51
CA ILE A 73 6.92 15.39 -12.09
C ILE A 73 6.70 16.84 -11.71
N TRP A 74 7.16 17.78 -12.53
CA TRP A 74 6.99 19.20 -12.27
C TRP A 74 5.52 19.56 -12.03
N ALA A 75 4.60 19.10 -12.88
CA ALA A 75 3.17 19.37 -12.73
C ALA A 75 2.61 18.86 -11.38
N LEU A 76 3.05 17.68 -10.94
CA LEU A 76 2.64 17.08 -9.66
C LEU A 76 3.18 17.89 -8.47
N LEU A 77 4.47 18.24 -8.50
CA LEU A 77 5.13 19.04 -7.45
C LEU A 77 4.50 20.43 -7.35
N THR A 78 4.32 21.12 -8.48
CA THR A 78 3.67 22.43 -8.53
C THR A 78 2.25 22.34 -7.99
N HIS A 79 1.49 21.32 -8.40
CA HIS A 79 0.12 21.18 -7.90
C HIS A 79 0.09 20.99 -6.38
N ALA A 80 0.86 20.05 -5.83
CA ALA A 80 0.93 19.83 -4.39
C ALA A 80 1.34 21.13 -3.66
N ARG A 81 2.30 21.89 -4.21
CA ARG A 81 2.73 23.17 -3.64
C ARG A 81 1.60 24.20 -3.63
N THR A 82 0.86 24.35 -4.73
CA THR A 82 -0.29 25.28 -4.80
C THR A 82 -1.43 24.92 -3.86
N THR A 83 -1.59 23.63 -3.51
CA THR A 83 -2.53 23.18 -2.47
C THR A 83 -2.04 23.41 -1.04
N GLY A 84 -0.85 23.98 -0.88
CA GLY A 84 -0.25 24.29 0.41
C GLY A 84 0.52 23.13 1.04
N ALA A 85 0.82 22.08 0.29
CA ALA A 85 1.64 20.97 0.78
C ALA A 85 3.12 21.38 0.90
N ASN A 86 3.80 20.75 1.86
CA ASN A 86 5.27 20.83 1.98
C ASN A 86 5.93 19.53 1.50
N TRP A 87 5.15 18.46 1.36
CA TRP A 87 5.58 17.16 0.90
C TRP A 87 4.54 16.58 -0.05
N ILE A 88 5.04 15.85 -1.03
CA ILE A 88 4.25 14.88 -1.78
C ILE A 88 4.75 13.48 -1.46
N SER A 89 3.83 12.56 -1.19
CA SER A 89 4.11 11.14 -1.01
C SER A 89 3.74 10.41 -2.28
N PHE A 90 4.72 9.80 -2.94
CA PHE A 90 4.48 8.89 -4.05
C PHE A 90 4.36 7.48 -3.49
N ASP A 91 3.15 6.95 -3.52
CA ASP A 91 2.82 5.64 -2.96
C ASP A 91 2.34 4.69 -4.07
N ARG A 92 2.73 3.43 -3.99
CA ARG A 92 2.29 2.38 -4.92
C ARG A 92 0.86 1.94 -4.65
N ASP A 93 0.42 2.04 -3.40
CA ASP A 93 -0.89 1.59 -2.96
C ASP A 93 -1.94 2.71 -3.04
N GLU A 94 -1.50 3.97 -3.20
CA GLU A 94 -2.40 5.08 -3.48
C GLU A 94 -3.03 4.91 -4.87
N PRO A 95 -4.38 4.90 -4.97
CA PRO A 95 -5.06 4.78 -6.26
C PRO A 95 -4.77 5.99 -7.15
N PRO A 96 -4.67 5.80 -8.48
CA PRO A 96 -4.52 6.92 -9.39
C PRO A 96 -5.78 7.78 -9.38
N CYS A 97 -5.60 9.09 -9.54
CA CYS A 97 -6.68 10.06 -9.65
C CYS A 97 -6.89 10.50 -11.11
N ASP A 98 -8.10 10.96 -11.44
CA ASP A 98 -8.46 11.37 -12.81
C ASP A 98 -7.80 12.68 -13.26
N ARG A 99 -7.08 13.37 -12.37
CA ARG A 99 -6.54 14.71 -12.60
C ARG A 99 -5.21 14.72 -13.35
N PHE A 100 -4.45 13.63 -13.27
CA PHE A 100 -3.11 13.54 -13.85
C PHE A 100 -3.01 12.34 -14.79
N PRO A 101 -2.14 12.40 -15.82
CA PRO A 101 -1.88 11.25 -16.69
C PRO A 101 -1.47 10.02 -15.89
N VAL A 102 -1.85 8.85 -16.38
CA VAL A 102 -1.43 7.55 -15.83
C VAL A 102 -0.50 6.89 -16.83
N PHE A 103 0.66 6.46 -16.35
CA PHE A 103 1.66 5.77 -17.14
C PHE A 103 1.65 4.28 -16.77
N PRO A 104 1.11 3.40 -17.64
CA PRO A 104 1.10 1.97 -17.37
C PRO A 104 2.54 1.44 -17.29
N ALA A 105 2.78 0.45 -16.43
CA ALA A 105 4.03 -0.29 -16.48
C ALA A 105 4.06 -1.08 -17.79
N THR A 106 5.13 -0.93 -18.58
CA THR A 106 5.27 -1.63 -19.86
C THR A 106 5.51 -3.12 -19.60
N THR A 107 4.51 -3.95 -19.88
CA THR A 107 4.68 -5.42 -19.93
C THR A 107 4.61 -5.86 -21.39
N GLU A 108 5.74 -5.90 -22.08
CA GLU A 108 5.84 -6.65 -23.34
C GLU A 108 5.83 -8.14 -23.01
N ILE A 109 4.75 -8.86 -23.31
CA ILE A 109 4.78 -10.32 -23.39
C ILE A 109 4.00 -10.75 -24.64
N ALA A 110 4.76 -11.11 -25.68
CA ALA A 110 4.26 -11.93 -26.79
C ALA A 110 3.88 -13.30 -26.24
N ALA A 111 2.60 -13.63 -26.36
CA ALA A 111 2.01 -14.88 -25.91
C ALA A 111 2.47 -16.05 -26.79
N THR A 112 2.78 -17.19 -26.15
CA THR A 112 2.55 -18.50 -26.76
C THR A 112 2.02 -19.44 -25.67
N GLN A 113 0.80 -19.93 -25.88
CA GLN A 113 0.02 -20.76 -24.96
C GLN A 113 0.44 -22.22 -25.03
N SER A 114 0.35 -22.93 -23.90
CA SER A 114 0.02 -24.37 -23.66
C SER A 114 0.27 -24.60 -22.16
N GLY A 115 -0.63 -24.97 -21.25
CA GLY A 115 -1.81 -25.84 -21.30
C GLY A 115 -1.51 -27.11 -20.49
N ASP A 116 -1.91 -27.20 -19.21
CA ASP A 116 -2.54 -28.38 -18.59
C ASP A 116 -2.82 -28.25 -17.07
N LEU A 117 -3.87 -28.97 -16.64
CA LEU A 117 -4.66 -28.89 -15.39
C LEU A 117 -4.06 -29.66 -14.20
N ALA A 118 -4.39 -29.27 -12.95
CA ALA A 118 -4.25 -30.12 -11.75
C ALA A 118 -5.42 -29.95 -10.75
N GLU A 119 -5.75 -31.04 -10.06
CA GLU A 119 -6.99 -31.40 -9.32
C GLU A 119 -7.12 -30.89 -7.86
N PRO A 120 -8.32 -30.98 -7.20
CA PRO A 120 -8.59 -30.33 -5.91
C PRO A 120 -8.30 -31.22 -4.68
N VAL A 121 -7.89 -30.60 -3.56
CA VAL A 121 -7.59 -31.29 -2.29
C VAL A 121 -8.71 -31.15 -1.24
N ALA A 122 -9.16 -32.34 -0.80
CA ALA A 122 -9.99 -32.81 0.32
C ALA A 122 -10.51 -31.89 1.46
N THR A 123 -11.74 -32.21 1.89
CA THR A 123 -12.53 -31.69 3.03
C THR A 123 -12.31 -32.45 4.35
N ALA A 124 -12.37 -31.77 5.51
CA ALA A 124 -12.28 -32.35 6.87
C ALA A 124 -13.51 -32.04 7.78
N ARG A 125 -13.82 -32.94 8.73
CA ARG A 125 -14.99 -32.96 9.67
C ARG A 125 -15.00 -31.81 10.71
N PRO A 126 -16.17 -31.42 11.27
CA PRO A 126 -16.27 -30.28 12.20
C PRO A 126 -15.88 -30.66 13.64
N VAL A 127 -14.98 -29.86 14.23
CA VAL A 127 -14.68 -29.83 15.67
C VAL A 127 -15.59 -28.78 16.31
N ALA A 128 -16.01 -29.01 17.56
CA ALA A 128 -16.89 -28.13 18.36
C ALA A 128 -16.60 -26.64 18.12
N GLY A 129 -17.63 -25.89 17.72
CA GLY A 129 -17.49 -24.52 17.25
C GLY A 129 -17.14 -23.55 18.37
N THR A 130 -16.17 -22.69 18.13
CA THR A 130 -15.88 -21.54 18.98
C THR A 130 -16.33 -20.29 18.23
N THR A 131 -16.99 -19.35 18.91
CA THR A 131 -17.37 -18.05 18.32
C THR A 131 -16.48 -16.94 18.88
N VAL A 132 -16.15 -15.97 18.03
CA VAL A 132 -15.36 -14.79 18.41
C VAL A 132 -16.26 -13.57 18.35
N ARG A 133 -16.22 -12.71 19.37
CA ARG A 133 -17.12 -11.56 19.52
C ARG A 133 -16.39 -10.31 19.97
N CYS A 134 -16.95 -9.16 19.62
CA CYS A 134 -16.52 -7.85 20.11
C CYS A 134 -16.77 -7.75 21.63
N ALA A 135 -15.74 -7.42 22.41
CA ALA A 135 -15.87 -7.24 23.85
C ALA A 135 -16.85 -6.12 24.24
N SER A 136 -17.01 -5.11 23.38
CA SER A 136 -17.83 -3.93 23.67
C SER A 136 -19.32 -4.11 23.36
N CYS A 137 -19.66 -4.72 22.22
CA CYS A 137 -21.05 -4.84 21.78
C CYS A 137 -21.57 -6.29 21.67
N GLY A 138 -20.69 -7.29 21.80
CA GLY A 138 -21.05 -8.71 21.67
C GLY A 138 -21.33 -9.18 20.24
N SER A 139 -21.21 -8.30 19.23
CA SER A 139 -21.36 -8.70 17.82
C SER A 139 -20.29 -9.72 17.40
N ALA A 140 -20.66 -10.63 16.51
CA ALA A 140 -19.73 -11.53 15.83
C ALA A 140 -19.11 -10.92 14.56
N ASP A 141 -19.54 -9.71 14.17
CA ASP A 141 -19.02 -8.97 13.01
C ASP A 141 -17.70 -8.28 13.39
N VAL A 142 -16.68 -9.11 13.55
CA VAL A 142 -15.34 -8.71 13.97
C VAL A 142 -14.31 -9.16 12.96
N MET A 143 -13.34 -8.29 12.70
CA MET A 143 -12.23 -8.55 11.80
C MET A 143 -10.90 -8.48 12.55
N ARG A 144 -9.89 -9.13 11.98
CA ARG A 144 -8.49 -8.93 12.37
C ARG A 144 -7.71 -8.39 11.20
N ASP A 145 -6.71 -7.59 11.52
CA ASP A 145 -5.73 -7.17 10.53
C ASP A 145 -4.91 -8.37 10.09
N ALA A 146 -4.68 -8.46 8.80
CA ALA A 146 -3.88 -9.50 8.20
C ALA A 146 -3.17 -8.97 6.96
N TRP A 147 -2.11 -9.65 6.56
CA TRP A 147 -1.56 -9.48 5.22
C TRP A 147 -1.84 -10.73 4.39
N ALA A 148 -2.07 -10.53 3.11
CA ALA A 148 -2.13 -11.58 2.11
C ALA A 148 -1.01 -11.33 1.09
N CYS A 149 -0.42 -12.41 0.59
CA CYS A 149 0.44 -12.36 -0.59
C CYS A 149 -0.30 -12.90 -1.80
N TRP A 150 -0.01 -12.31 -2.95
CA TRP A 150 -0.41 -12.88 -4.21
C TRP A 150 0.36 -14.20 -4.44
N ASP A 151 -0.37 -15.29 -4.69
CA ASP A 151 0.21 -16.57 -5.10
C ASP A 151 0.07 -16.71 -6.62
N ASP A 152 1.20 -16.67 -7.31
CA ASP A 152 1.24 -16.78 -8.77
C ASP A 152 0.77 -18.14 -9.30
N HIS A 153 0.81 -19.19 -8.48
CA HIS A 153 0.36 -20.52 -8.88
C HIS A 153 -1.17 -20.63 -8.83
N THR A 154 -1.79 -20.12 -7.77
CA THR A 154 -3.25 -20.17 -7.61
C THR A 154 -3.96 -18.96 -8.20
N GLN A 155 -3.20 -17.92 -8.58
CA GLN A 155 -3.71 -16.63 -9.07
C GLN A 155 -4.74 -16.03 -8.11
N ASP A 156 -4.44 -16.11 -6.82
CA ASP A 156 -5.32 -15.62 -5.75
C ASP A 156 -4.53 -14.97 -4.63
N TRP A 157 -5.20 -14.13 -3.84
CA TRP A 157 -4.66 -13.56 -2.62
C TRP A 157 -4.70 -14.61 -1.51
N VAL A 158 -3.53 -15.08 -1.11
CA VAL A 158 -3.38 -16.06 -0.04
C VAL A 158 -3.03 -15.35 1.26
N LEU A 159 -3.83 -15.58 2.29
CA LEU A 159 -3.60 -15.05 3.64
C LEU A 159 -2.23 -15.51 4.15
N GLY A 160 -1.33 -14.56 4.41
CA GLY A 160 0.02 -14.83 4.89
C GLY A 160 0.10 -14.93 6.40
N SER A 161 -0.38 -13.90 7.11
CA SER A 161 -0.50 -13.91 8.57
C SER A 161 -1.61 -12.99 9.04
N VAL A 162 -2.20 -13.33 10.19
CA VAL A 162 -3.16 -12.52 10.93
C VAL A 162 -2.47 -11.94 12.16
N PHE A 163 -2.80 -10.70 12.52
CA PHE A 163 -2.27 -9.98 13.68
C PHE A 163 -3.35 -9.82 14.77
N ASP A 164 -2.93 -9.33 15.94
CA ASP A 164 -3.81 -9.18 17.11
C ASP A 164 -4.69 -7.92 17.08
N ALA A 165 -4.42 -6.98 16.17
CA ALA A 165 -5.27 -5.81 15.97
C ALA A 165 -6.63 -6.28 15.43
N ALA A 166 -7.70 -5.77 16.05
CA ALA A 166 -9.05 -6.20 15.76
C ALA A 166 -10.00 -5.00 15.68
N PHE A 167 -10.96 -5.11 14.78
CA PHE A 167 -11.96 -4.08 14.50
C PHE A 167 -13.36 -4.71 14.56
N CYS A 168 -14.34 -3.96 15.03
CA CYS A 168 -15.74 -4.38 14.99
C CYS A 168 -16.50 -3.54 13.98
N GLU A 169 -17.09 -4.19 12.97
CA GLU A 169 -17.89 -3.50 11.95
C GLU A 169 -19.14 -2.86 12.56
N ALA A 170 -19.79 -3.55 13.50
CA ALA A 170 -20.98 -3.01 14.18
C ALA A 170 -20.69 -1.78 15.06
N CYS A 171 -19.46 -1.63 15.56
CA CYS A 171 -19.04 -0.46 16.34
C CYS A 171 -18.32 0.60 15.50
N GLU A 172 -17.92 0.26 14.28
CA GLU A 172 -17.02 1.03 13.43
C GLU A 172 -15.75 1.52 14.18
N ASN A 173 -15.19 0.67 15.05
CA ASN A 173 -14.03 1.03 15.87
C ASN A 173 -13.16 -0.17 16.24
N ASP A 174 -11.92 0.10 16.65
CA ASP A 174 -11.00 -0.88 17.22
C ASP A 174 -11.61 -1.57 18.45
N THR A 175 -11.38 -2.88 18.57
CA THR A 175 -11.97 -3.70 19.63
C THR A 175 -11.01 -4.77 20.18
N THR A 176 -11.38 -5.32 21.33
CA THR A 176 -10.79 -6.56 21.85
C THR A 176 -11.73 -7.72 21.55
N LEU A 177 -11.17 -8.86 21.17
CA LEU A 177 -11.94 -10.06 20.86
C LEU A 177 -12.10 -10.96 22.07
N VAL A 178 -13.33 -11.40 22.33
CA VAL A 178 -13.67 -12.41 23.33
C VAL A 178 -14.04 -13.69 22.60
N VAL A 179 -13.50 -14.80 23.09
CA VAL A 179 -13.69 -16.13 22.51
C VAL A 179 -14.66 -16.90 23.42
N GLU A 180 -15.78 -17.35 22.87
CA GLU A 180 -16.80 -18.11 23.57
C GLU A 180 -16.90 -19.52 22.97
N ILE A 181 -16.92 -20.53 23.85
CA ILE A 181 -17.09 -21.93 23.46
C ILE A 181 -18.57 -22.17 23.23
N LEU A 182 -18.97 -22.66 22.05
CA LEU A 182 -20.35 -23.08 21.83
C LEU A 182 -20.53 -24.46 22.46
N GLU A 183 -21.19 -24.52 23.62
CA GLU A 183 -21.61 -25.80 24.19
C GLU A 183 -22.61 -26.46 23.23
N THR A 184 -22.21 -27.61 22.68
CA THR A 184 -23.10 -28.43 21.85
C THR A 184 -23.99 -29.21 22.80
N THR A 185 -25.19 -28.69 23.08
CA THR A 185 -26.22 -29.47 23.76
C THR A 185 -26.72 -30.54 22.80
N GLU A 186 -26.22 -31.77 22.95
CA GLU A 186 -26.78 -32.93 22.26
C GLU A 186 -28.25 -33.10 22.68
N ILE A 187 -29.17 -32.83 21.76
CA ILE A 187 -30.55 -33.30 21.89
C ILE A 187 -30.53 -34.78 21.51
N ALA A 188 -30.43 -35.64 22.52
CA ALA A 188 -30.61 -37.07 22.37
C ALA A 188 -32.05 -37.36 21.89
N ALA A 189 -32.17 -38.08 20.78
CA ALA A 189 -33.40 -38.72 20.33
C ALA A 189 -33.22 -40.24 20.40
#